data_AF-A0A243WEE1-F1
#
_entry.id   AF-A0A243WEE1-F1
#
_cell.length_a   1.000
_cell.length_b   1.000
_cell.length_c   1.000
_cell.angle_alpha   90.00
_cell.angle_beta   90.00
_cell.angle_gamma   90.00
#
_symmetry.space_group_name_H-M   'P 1'
#
loop_
_entity.id
_entity.type
_entity.pdbx_description
1 polymer ?
#
loop_
_entity_poly.entity_id
_entity_poly.type
_entity_poly.pdbx_seq_one_letter_code
_entity_poly.pdbx_strand_id
1 'polypeptide(L)'
;MQSFFRFLYELIGTPQPPADTPVYRQIVFPNIGLLNLGISLALVLIFYYVINKAMGVATFNKLRHWTLFLVLNALIAFIVVVWQAKAQQVTDHSYIYWLATLNAVYGLLFYFLFSVILRKGSTNASTTPF
;
A
#
# COMPACT_ATOMS: atom_id res chain seq x y z
N MET A 1 12.87 -6.77 -9.90
CA MET A 1 11.73 -6.46 -9.01
C MET A 1 10.76 -7.63 -8.87
N GLN A 2 10.45 -8.38 -9.94
CA GLN A 2 9.55 -9.55 -9.87
C GLN A 2 9.95 -10.58 -8.80
N SER A 3 11.23 -10.98 -8.74
CA SER A 3 11.72 -11.94 -7.75
C SER A 3 11.57 -11.47 -6.30
N PHE A 4 11.69 -10.16 -6.06
CA PHE A 4 11.54 -9.57 -4.72
C PHE A 4 10.09 -9.61 -4.23
N PHE A 5 9.14 -9.15 -5.05
CA PHE A 5 7.73 -9.21 -4.67
C PHE A 5 7.21 -10.62 -4.58
N ARG A 6 7.65 -11.51 -5.48
CA ARG A 6 7.37 -12.93 -5.37
C ARG A 6 7.83 -13.47 -4.02
N PHE A 7 9.09 -13.21 -3.63
CA PHE A 7 9.61 -13.63 -2.34
C PHE A 7 8.76 -13.09 -1.17
N LEU A 8 8.41 -11.80 -1.18
CA LEU A 8 7.60 -11.17 -0.13
C LEU A 8 6.20 -11.79 0.03
N TYR A 9 5.52 -12.08 -1.08
CA TYR A 9 4.16 -12.63 -1.04
C TYR A 9 4.15 -14.14 -0.75
N GLU A 10 5.16 -14.88 -1.24
CA GLU A 10 5.25 -16.33 -1.02
C GLU A 10 5.77 -16.71 0.37
N LEU A 11 6.37 -15.79 1.12
CA LEU A 11 6.88 -16.04 2.47
C LEU A 11 5.77 -16.55 3.41
N ILE A 12 4.52 -16.16 3.16
CA ILE A 12 3.39 -16.37 4.05
C ILE A 12 2.39 -17.41 3.48
N GLY A 13 2.54 -17.79 2.21
CA GLY A 13 1.70 -18.84 1.62
C GLY A 13 1.88 -18.99 0.10
N THR A 14 1.54 -20.15 -0.42
CA THR A 14 1.59 -20.42 -1.87
C THR A 14 0.28 -19.99 -2.54
N PRO A 15 0.34 -19.51 -3.80
CA PRO A 15 -0.85 -19.20 -4.58
C PRO A 15 -1.80 -20.38 -4.71
N GLN A 16 -3.11 -20.10 -4.59
CA GLN A 16 -4.17 -21.06 -4.81
C GLN A 16 -5.26 -20.44 -5.72
N PRO A 17 -5.79 -21.22 -6.68
CA PRO A 17 -5.44 -22.62 -6.98
C PRO A 17 -4.07 -22.76 -7.69
N PRO A 18 -3.44 -23.95 -7.68
CA PRO A 18 -2.09 -24.13 -8.24
C PRO A 18 -1.98 -23.79 -9.73
N ALA A 19 -3.08 -23.95 -10.48
CA ALA A 19 -3.17 -23.59 -11.90
C ALA A 19 -2.85 -22.11 -12.17
N ASP A 20 -3.22 -21.22 -11.25
CA ASP A 20 -3.05 -19.77 -11.41
C ASP A 20 -1.71 -19.26 -10.84
N THR A 21 -0.90 -20.15 -10.27
CA THR A 21 0.42 -19.82 -9.69
C THR A 21 1.33 -19.04 -10.65
N PRO A 22 1.42 -19.38 -11.96
CA PRO A 22 2.24 -18.61 -12.90
C PRO A 22 1.75 -17.16 -13.04
N VAL A 23 0.43 -16.95 -13.13
CA VAL A 23 -0.19 -15.63 -13.25
C VAL A 23 0.09 -14.79 -12.01
N TYR A 24 -0.04 -15.38 -10.82
CA TYR A 24 0.29 -14.71 -9.57
C TYR A 24 1.75 -14.25 -9.52
N ARG A 25 2.68 -15.16 -9.84
CA ARG A 25 4.12 -14.89 -9.74
C ARG A 25 4.63 -13.88 -10.76
N GLN A 26 4.13 -13.97 -11.99
CA GLN A 26 4.65 -13.20 -13.12
C GLN A 26 3.97 -11.85 -13.28
N ILE A 27 2.69 -11.75 -12.89
CA ILE A 27 1.86 -10.58 -13.16
C ILE A 27 1.33 -9.95 -11.87
N VAL A 28 0.59 -10.71 -11.06
CA VAL A 28 -0.13 -10.12 -9.91
C VAL A 28 0.84 -9.58 -8.87
N PHE A 29 1.75 -10.41 -8.35
CA PHE A 29 2.70 -10.02 -7.30
C PHE A 29 3.57 -8.80 -7.63
N PRO A 30 4.27 -8.73 -8.77
CA PRO A 30 5.04 -7.55 -9.10
C PRO A 30 4.17 -6.30 -9.25
N ASN A 31 2.99 -6.42 -9.85
CA ASN A 31 2.13 -5.27 -10.09
C ASN A 31 1.53 -4.73 -8.79
N ILE A 32 0.93 -5.59 -7.96
CA ILE A 32 0.34 -5.16 -6.68
C ILE A 32 1.41 -4.61 -5.75
N GLY A 33 2.63 -5.18 -5.75
CA GLY A 33 3.75 -4.69 -4.95
C GLY A 33 4.22 -3.31 -5.36
N LEU A 34 4.39 -3.10 -6.68
CA LEU A 34 4.75 -1.78 -7.22
C LEU A 34 3.66 -0.74 -7.01
N LEU A 35 2.41 -1.10 -7.27
CA LEU A 35 1.26 -0.21 -7.02
C LEU A 35 1.15 0.13 -5.54
N ASN A 36 1.37 -0.82 -4.63
CA ASN A 36 1.32 -0.57 -3.20
C ASN A 36 2.40 0.43 -2.76
N LEU A 37 3.65 0.27 -3.23
CA LEU A 37 4.71 1.25 -3.00
C LEU A 37 4.37 2.62 -3.59
N GLY A 38 3.93 2.65 -4.85
CA GLY A 38 3.62 3.90 -5.55
C GLY A 38 2.46 4.67 -4.92
N ILE A 39 1.37 3.98 -4.58
CA ILE A 39 0.19 4.57 -3.92
C ILE A 39 0.54 5.04 -2.51
N SER A 40 1.27 4.23 -1.73
CA SER A 40 1.71 4.61 -0.39
C SER A 40 2.56 5.88 -0.43
N LEU A 41 3.53 5.93 -1.36
CA LEU A 41 4.37 7.10 -1.54
C LEU A 41 3.56 8.32 -2.00
N ALA A 42 2.68 8.15 -2.98
CA ALA A 42 1.82 9.23 -3.48
C ALA A 42 0.93 9.81 -2.38
N LEU A 43 0.31 8.97 -1.54
CA LEU A 43 -0.52 9.42 -0.43
C LEU A 43 0.29 10.16 0.65
N VAL A 44 1.51 9.71 0.95
CA VAL A 44 2.41 10.43 1.86
C VAL A 44 2.78 11.80 1.26
N LEU A 45 3.10 11.86 -0.04
CA LEU A 45 3.41 13.12 -0.71
C LEU A 45 2.22 14.08 -0.70
N ILE A 46 1.02 13.58 -0.98
CA ILE A 46 -0.22 14.35 -0.92
C ILE A 46 -0.44 14.88 0.49
N PHE A 47 -0.32 14.03 1.52
CA PHE A 47 -0.53 14.43 2.90
C PHE A 47 0.50 15.49 3.36
N TYR A 48 1.79 15.23 3.20
CA TYR A 48 2.86 16.08 3.75
C TYR A 48 3.22 17.31 2.92
N TYR A 49 3.01 17.30 1.60
CA TYR A 49 3.49 18.35 0.70
C TYR A 49 2.39 19.06 -0.07
N VAL A 50 1.24 18.43 -0.30
CA VAL A 50 0.10 19.08 -0.96
C VAL A 50 -0.84 19.65 0.08
N ILE A 51 -1.43 18.80 0.91
CA ILE A 51 -2.45 19.16 1.91
C ILE A 51 -1.84 20.07 2.98
N ASN A 52 -0.72 19.67 3.57
CA ASN A 52 -0.06 20.47 4.62
C ASN A 52 0.48 21.82 4.12
N LYS A 53 0.88 21.91 2.83
CA LYS A 53 1.32 23.17 2.24
C LYS A 53 0.14 24.06 1.86
N ALA A 54 -0.89 23.49 1.23
CA ALA A 54 -2.05 24.24 0.73
C ALA A 54 -2.92 24.80 1.85
N MET A 55 -3.09 24.06 2.95
CA MET A 55 -3.96 24.53 4.03
C MET A 55 -3.29 25.53 4.97
N GLY A 56 -1.96 25.72 4.92
CA GLY A 56 -1.25 26.79 5.66
C GLY A 56 -1.39 26.76 7.20
N VAL A 57 -2.17 25.84 7.76
CA VAL A 57 -2.55 25.79 9.17
C VAL A 57 -2.26 24.37 9.68
N ALA A 58 -1.68 24.28 10.88
CA ALA A 58 -1.31 23.02 11.53
C ALA A 58 -2.49 22.09 11.90
N THR A 59 -3.71 22.38 11.44
CA THR A 59 -4.94 21.64 11.77
C THR A 59 -4.94 20.21 11.25
N PHE A 60 -4.34 19.96 10.08
CA PHE A 60 -4.32 18.64 9.44
C PHE A 60 -3.08 17.80 9.74
N ASN A 61 -2.23 18.28 10.67
CA ASN A 61 -1.05 17.56 11.15
C ASN A 61 -1.32 16.65 12.34
N LYS A 62 -2.57 16.56 12.79
CA LYS A 62 -2.95 15.72 13.93
C LYS A 62 -2.85 14.24 13.58
N LEU A 63 -2.46 13.43 14.58
CA LEU A 63 -2.40 11.97 14.50
C LEU A 63 -3.67 11.33 13.93
N ARG A 64 -4.85 11.91 14.18
CA ARG A 64 -6.12 11.43 13.62
C ARG A 64 -6.18 11.47 12.09
N HIS A 65 -5.72 12.56 11.46
CA HIS A 65 -5.74 12.68 9.99
C HIS A 65 -4.68 11.77 9.36
N TRP A 66 -3.50 11.69 9.97
CA TRP A 66 -2.47 10.74 9.54
C TRP A 66 -2.98 9.28 9.61
N THR A 67 -3.65 8.92 10.72
CA THR A 67 -4.23 7.57 10.88
C THR A 67 -5.35 7.31 9.87
N LEU A 68 -6.14 8.33 9.52
CA LEU A 68 -7.15 8.22 8.46
C LEU A 68 -6.50 7.90 7.10
N PHE A 69 -5.42 8.60 6.74
CA PHE A 69 -4.68 8.32 5.51
C PHE A 69 -3.98 6.95 5.53
N LEU A 70 -3.47 6.53 6.68
CA LEU A 70 -2.91 5.20 6.88
C LEU A 70 -3.97 4.11 6.60
N VAL A 71 -5.16 4.23 7.21
CA VAL A 71 -6.27 3.28 6.99
C VAL A 71 -6.77 3.34 5.55
N LEU A 72 -6.90 4.53 4.97
CA LEU A 72 -7.28 4.71 3.57
C LEU A 72 -6.28 4.01 2.63
N ASN A 73 -4.97 4.14 2.89
CA ASN A 73 -3.95 3.47 2.11
C ASN A 73 -4.10 1.94 2.17
N ALA A 74 -4.36 1.38 3.36
CA ALA A 74 -4.59 -0.05 3.52
C ALA A 74 -5.83 -0.54 2.76
N LEU A 75 -6.92 0.23 2.79
CA LEU A 75 -8.13 -0.08 2.03
C LEU A 75 -7.89 -0.05 0.52
N ILE A 76 -7.17 0.96 0.03
CA ILE A 76 -6.80 1.04 -1.39
C ILE A 76 -5.91 -0.14 -1.77
N ALA A 77 -4.90 -0.46 -0.96
CA ALA A 77 -4.02 -1.60 -1.21
C ALA A 77 -4.79 -2.93 -1.23
N PHE A 78 -5.79 -3.12 -0.37
CA PHE A 78 -6.70 -4.27 -0.43
C PHE A 78 -7.47 -4.33 -1.75
N ILE A 79 -8.14 -3.24 -2.12
CA ILE A 79 -8.98 -3.14 -3.31
C ILE A 79 -8.15 -3.41 -4.58
N VAL A 80 -6.92 -2.90 -4.64
CA VAL A 80 -6.01 -3.10 -5.79
C VAL A 80 -5.76 -4.59 -6.04
N VAL A 81 -5.59 -5.42 -5.00
CA VAL A 81 -5.39 -6.87 -5.20
C VAL A 81 -6.63 -7.52 -5.77
N VAL A 82 -7.81 -7.22 -5.21
CA VAL A 82 -9.07 -7.79 -5.69
C VAL A 82 -9.33 -7.37 -7.13
N TRP A 83 -9.10 -6.10 -7.46
CA TRP A 83 -9.20 -5.59 -8.82
C TRP A 83 -8.22 -6.27 -9.77
N GLN A 84 -6.95 -6.41 -9.38
CA GLN A 84 -5.93 -7.03 -10.21
C GLN A 84 -6.19 -8.52 -10.44
N ALA A 85 -6.62 -9.26 -9.42
CA ALA A 85 -6.97 -10.67 -9.56
C ALA A 85 -8.13 -10.86 -10.56
N LYS A 86 -9.18 -10.03 -10.45
CA LYS A 86 -10.31 -10.03 -11.40
C LYS A 86 -9.88 -9.64 -12.82
N ALA A 87 -9.04 -8.61 -12.95
CA ALA A 87 -8.53 -8.15 -14.25
C ALA A 87 -7.68 -9.21 -14.96
N GLN A 88 -7.01 -10.08 -14.20
CA GLN A 88 -6.23 -11.20 -14.74
C GLN A 88 -7.04 -12.50 -14.85
N GLN A 89 -8.37 -12.44 -14.65
CA GLN A 89 -9.28 -13.59 -14.74
C GLN A 89 -8.84 -14.79 -13.89
N VAL A 90 -8.19 -14.51 -12.75
CA VAL A 90 -7.79 -15.55 -11.81
C VAL A 90 -9.03 -16.19 -11.22
N THR A 91 -8.97 -17.50 -11.01
CA THR A 91 -10.08 -18.28 -10.43
C THR A 91 -10.48 -17.69 -9.08
N ASP A 92 -11.78 -17.45 -8.88
CA ASP A 92 -12.26 -16.89 -7.61
C ASP A 92 -12.02 -17.90 -6.47
N HIS A 93 -11.20 -17.48 -5.51
CA HIS A 93 -10.74 -18.33 -4.42
C HIS A 93 -10.46 -17.46 -3.18
N SER A 94 -10.63 -18.04 -1.98
CA SER A 94 -10.39 -17.35 -0.70
C SER A 94 -8.99 -16.76 -0.58
N TYR A 95 -8.03 -17.34 -1.30
CA TYR A 95 -6.65 -16.86 -1.40
C TYR A 95 -6.55 -15.41 -1.89
N ILE A 96 -7.44 -14.94 -2.77
CA ILE A 96 -7.44 -13.54 -3.25
C ILE A 96 -7.64 -12.58 -2.08
N TYR A 97 -8.58 -12.86 -1.19
CA TYR A 97 -8.89 -12.01 -0.03
C TYR A 97 -7.82 -12.10 1.06
N TRP A 98 -7.21 -13.28 1.22
CA TRP A 98 -6.02 -13.44 2.07
C TRP A 98 -4.86 -12.59 1.56
N LEU A 99 -4.54 -12.68 0.27
CA LEU A 99 -3.51 -11.88 -0.38
C LEU A 99 -3.82 -10.37 -0.30
N ALA A 100 -5.08 -9.98 -0.47
CA ALA A 100 -5.52 -8.59 -0.35
C ALA A 100 -5.31 -8.06 1.08
N THR A 101 -5.60 -8.89 2.10
CA THR A 101 -5.36 -8.55 3.50
C THR A 101 -3.87 -8.39 3.77
N LEU A 102 -3.04 -9.30 3.25
CA LEU A 102 -1.59 -9.20 3.35
C LEU A 102 -1.06 -7.92 2.69
N ASN A 103 -1.53 -7.60 1.49
CA ASN A 103 -1.14 -6.39 0.78
C ASN A 103 -1.57 -5.12 1.53
N ALA A 104 -2.74 -5.14 2.19
CA ALA A 104 -3.18 -4.05 3.05
C ALA A 104 -2.22 -3.83 4.23
N VAL A 105 -1.75 -4.91 4.87
CA VAL A 105 -0.73 -4.85 5.94
C VAL A 105 0.59 -4.28 5.40
N TYR A 106 1.04 -4.72 4.23
CA TYR A 106 2.21 -4.13 3.57
C TYR A 106 2.00 -2.65 3.24
N GLY A 107 0.79 -2.25 2.85
CA GLY A 107 0.45 -0.85 2.63
C GLY A 107 0.54 -0.02 3.91
N LEU A 108 0.03 -0.53 5.05
CA LEU A 108 0.20 0.12 6.35
C LEU A 108 1.68 0.37 6.65
N LEU A 109 2.50 -0.67 6.46
CA LEU A 109 3.93 -0.62 6.71
C LEU A 109 4.64 0.38 5.79
N PHE A 110 4.38 0.36 4.48
CA PHE A 110 5.01 1.27 3.53
C PHE A 110 4.62 2.73 3.76
N TYR A 111 3.33 3.01 3.99
CA TYR A 111 2.88 4.37 4.30
C TYR A 111 3.54 4.89 5.58
N PHE A 112 3.63 4.06 6.61
CA PHE A 112 4.33 4.41 7.85
C PHE A 112 5.81 4.70 7.61
N LEU A 113 6.53 3.81 6.91
CA LEU A 113 7.96 4.00 6.61
C LEU A 113 8.21 5.27 5.79
N PHE A 114 7.42 5.50 4.74
CA PHE A 114 7.55 6.71 3.93
C PHE A 114 7.21 7.97 4.72
N SER A 115 6.22 7.92 5.62
CA SER A 115 5.91 9.05 6.52
C SER A 115 7.14 9.41 7.35
N VAL A 116 7.76 8.43 8.03
CA VAL A 116 8.95 8.66 8.87
C VAL A 116 10.13 9.22 8.07
N ILE A 117 10.35 8.73 6.86
CA ILE A 117 11.46 9.20 6.00
C ILE A 117 11.22 10.63 5.51
N LEU A 118 10.00 10.92 5.03
CA LEU A 118 9.69 12.18 4.35
C LEU A 118 9.26 13.31 5.30
N ARG A 119 8.95 13.00 6.56
CA ARG A 119 8.58 14.00 7.58
C ARG A 119 9.53 15.18 7.66
N LYS A 120 10.84 14.94 7.61
CA LYS A 120 11.87 15.98 7.74
C LYS A 120 11.83 17.03 6.62
N GLY A 121 11.23 16.71 5.47
CA GLY A 121 11.07 17.64 4.35
C GLY A 121 9.77 18.46 4.39
N SER A 122 8.86 18.21 5.32
CA SER A 122 7.59 18.94 5.41
C SER A 122 7.74 20.25 6.19
N THR A 123 7.10 21.32 5.71
CA THR A 123 7.16 22.68 6.31
C THR A 123 6.65 22.73 7.75
N ASN A 124 5.87 21.73 8.19
CA ASN A 124 5.31 21.62 9.55
C ASN A 124 5.81 20.39 10.34
N ALA A 125 7.02 19.91 10.03
CA ALA A 125 7.60 18.66 10.57
C ALA A 125 7.60 18.54 12.11
N SER A 126 7.54 19.65 12.86
CA SER A 126 7.46 19.66 14.32
C SER A 126 6.09 19.26 14.87
N THR A 127 5.02 19.39 14.08
CA THR A 127 3.63 19.17 14.53
C THR A 127 2.98 17.89 14.00
N THR A 128 3.62 17.23 13.02
CA THR A 128 3.18 15.92 12.50
C THR A 128 3.80 14.78 13.32
N PRO A 129 3.05 13.72 13.62
CA PRO A 129 3.48 12.67 14.55
C PRO A 129 4.69 11.87 14.05
N PHE A 130 4.69 11.49 12.76
CA PHE A 130 5.69 10.63 12.16
C PHE A 130 6.29 11.28 10.93
#